data_AF-A0AAU7QUI7-F1
#
_entry.id   AF-A0AAU7QUI7-F1
#
_cell.length_a   1.000
_cell.length_b   1.000
_cell.length_c   1.000
_cell.angle_alpha   90.00
_cell.angle_beta   90.00
_cell.angle_gamma   90.00
#
_symmetry.space_group_name_H-M   'P 1'
#
loop_
_entity.id
_entity.type
_entity.pdbx_description
1 polymer ?
#
loop_
_entity_poly.entity_id
_entity_poly.type
_entity_poly.pdbx_seq_one_letter_code
_entity_poly.pdbx_strand_id
1 'polypeptide(L)'
;MTQAWHITIRWDWAEDSPAGVTVVDRVVDNPADLGRLVNAARADPHVVAFSYRQVRELTGDEPQHCRAGHAAGGSATRPVRDWWPCSCGGHLVLRCRRCPDVLADPPVGADCDTKGRATSP
;
A
#
# COMPACT_ATOMS: atom_id res chain seq x y z
N MET A 1 4.54 1.44 11.93
CA MET A 1 4.77 0.87 10.58
C MET A 1 4.34 -0.59 10.62
N THR A 2 3.11 -0.89 10.23
CA THR A 2 2.66 -2.28 10.06
C THR A 2 3.16 -2.78 8.71
N GLN A 3 3.92 -3.86 8.74
CA GLN A 3 4.36 -4.55 7.53
C GLN A 3 3.25 -5.51 7.13
N ALA A 4 2.86 -5.51 5.86
CA ALA A 4 1.92 -6.47 5.32
C ALA A 4 2.61 -7.32 4.26
N TRP A 5 1.97 -8.41 3.86
CA TRP A 5 2.45 -9.29 2.81
C TRP A 5 1.33 -9.53 1.81
N HIS A 6 1.64 -9.30 0.54
CA HIS A 6 0.77 -9.73 -0.54
C HIS A 6 1.18 -11.14 -0.94
N ILE A 7 0.25 -12.08 -0.87
CA ILE A 7 0.44 -13.47 -1.28
C ILE A 7 -0.54 -13.81 -2.40
N THR A 8 0.00 -14.40 -3.46
CA THR A 8 -0.75 -14.94 -4.59
C THR A 8 -0.56 -16.45 -4.60
N ILE A 9 -1.66 -17.20 -4.56
CA ILE A 9 -1.65 -18.67 -4.65
C ILE A 9 -2.44 -19.07 -5.89
N ARG A 10 -1.91 -20.05 -6.63
CA ARG A 10 -2.50 -20.58 -7.86
C ARG A 10 -2.76 -22.07 -7.73
N TRP A 11 -3.98 -22.46 -8.06
CA TRP A 11 -4.43 -23.84 -8.18
C TRP A 11 -4.46 -24.26 -9.65
N ASP A 12 -4.37 -25.57 -9.88
CA ASP A 12 -4.61 -26.19 -11.18
C ASP A 12 -6.05 -25.96 -11.67
N TRP A 13 -7.05 -26.13 -10.78
CA TRP A 13 -8.46 -25.94 -11.06
C TRP A 13 -9.15 -25.02 -10.07
N ALA A 14 -10.27 -24.43 -10.53
CA ALA A 14 -11.04 -23.49 -9.73
C ALA A 14 -11.79 -24.18 -8.57
N GLU A 15 -12.20 -25.44 -8.77
CA GLU A 15 -12.92 -26.26 -7.79
C GLU A 15 -12.05 -26.69 -6.60
N ASP A 16 -10.75 -26.81 -6.82
CA ASP A 16 -9.77 -27.16 -5.78
C ASP A 16 -9.36 -25.94 -4.94
N SER A 17 -9.73 -24.74 -5.38
CA SER A 17 -9.50 -23.51 -4.66
C SER A 17 -10.65 -23.20 -3.68
N PRO A 18 -10.33 -22.71 -2.46
CA PRO A 18 -11.35 -22.33 -1.48
C PRO A 18 -12.24 -21.15 -1.92
N ALA A 19 -11.84 -20.43 -2.98
CA ALA A 19 -12.59 -19.29 -3.51
C ALA A 19 -13.30 -19.60 -4.83
N GLY A 20 -13.27 -20.84 -5.33
CA GLY A 20 -13.87 -21.20 -6.62
C GLY A 20 -13.16 -20.54 -7.82
N VAL A 21 -11.90 -20.14 -7.67
CA VAL A 21 -11.08 -19.48 -8.70
C VAL A 21 -9.66 -20.01 -8.68
N THR A 22 -9.00 -20.09 -9.83
CA THR A 22 -7.65 -20.66 -9.94
C THR A 22 -6.55 -19.78 -9.36
N VAL A 23 -6.81 -18.50 -9.11
CA VAL A 23 -5.83 -17.57 -8.51
C VAL A 23 -6.51 -16.81 -7.37
N VAL A 24 -5.87 -16.83 -6.21
CA VAL A 24 -6.31 -16.07 -5.04
C VAL A 24 -5.20 -15.12 -4.62
N ASP A 25 -5.53 -13.83 -4.60
CA ASP A 25 -4.69 -12.76 -4.05
C ASP A 25 -5.19 -12.36 -2.66
N ARG A 26 -4.27 -12.25 -1.70
CA ARG A 26 -4.57 -11.81 -0.33
C ARG A 26 -3.49 -10.91 0.23
N VAL A 27 -3.90 -9.97 1.07
CA VAL A 27 -3.03 -9.19 1.94
C VAL A 27 -3.16 -9.74 3.36
N VAL A 28 -2.02 -9.92 4.04
CA VAL A 28 -1.97 -10.32 5.45
C VAL A 28 -1.05 -9.38 6.23
N ASP A 29 -1.44 -9.01 7.44
CA ASP A 29 -0.74 -8.00 8.25
C ASP A 29 0.20 -8.60 9.30
N ASN A 30 0.27 -9.93 9.35
CA ASN A 30 0.98 -10.68 10.37
C ASN A 30 1.85 -11.78 9.73
N PRO A 31 3.16 -11.88 10.07
CA PRO A 31 4.03 -12.96 9.60
C PRO A 31 3.51 -14.36 9.91
N ALA A 32 2.82 -14.57 11.04
CA ALA A 32 2.31 -15.88 11.41
C ALA A 32 1.16 -16.32 10.49
N ASP A 33 0.33 -15.38 10.03
CA ASP A 33 -0.76 -15.65 9.09
C ASP A 33 -0.21 -15.98 7.71
N LEU A 34 0.80 -15.23 7.25
CA LEU A 34 1.57 -15.58 6.05
C LEU A 34 2.14 -16.99 6.15
N GLY A 35 2.78 -17.32 7.28
CA GLY A 35 3.35 -18.65 7.51
C GLY A 35 2.32 -19.77 7.42
N ARG A 36 1.12 -19.57 7.97
CA ARG A 36 0.01 -20.54 7.85
C ARG A 36 -0.42 -20.72 6.39
N LEU A 37 -0.58 -19.64 5.63
CA LEU A 37 -0.97 -19.71 4.23
C LEU A 37 0.09 -20.38 3.36
N VAL A 38 1.37 -20.06 3.56
CA VAL A 38 2.48 -20.70 2.82
C VAL A 38 2.56 -22.19 3.15
N ASN A 39 2.41 -22.58 4.42
CA ASN A 39 2.44 -23.98 4.81
C ASN A 39 1.24 -24.75 4.25
N ALA A 40 0.04 -24.15 4.26
CA ALA A 40 -1.14 -24.74 3.63
C ALA A 40 -0.94 -24.90 2.11
N ALA A 41 -0.46 -23.86 1.43
CA ALA A 41 -0.18 -23.90 -0.01
C ALA A 41 0.88 -24.95 -0.40
N ARG A 42 1.86 -25.21 0.47
CA ARG A 42 2.86 -26.27 0.25
C ARG A 42 2.33 -27.68 0.48
N ALA A 43 1.35 -27.82 1.36
CA ALA A 43 0.75 -29.11 1.70
C ALA A 43 -0.38 -29.52 0.73
N ASP A 44 -0.90 -28.55 -0.02
CA ASP A 44 -1.98 -28.76 -0.99
C ASP A 44 -1.43 -29.27 -2.34
N PRO A 45 -1.77 -30.49 -2.77
CA PRO A 45 -1.29 -31.05 -4.04
C PRO A 45 -1.85 -30.34 -5.28
N HIS A 46 -2.93 -29.58 -5.15
CA HIS A 46 -3.57 -28.84 -6.25
C HIS A 46 -2.96 -27.45 -6.46
N VAL A 47 -2.15 -26.98 -5.51
CA VAL A 47 -1.42 -25.72 -5.67
C VAL A 47 -0.24 -25.92 -6.61
N VAL A 48 -0.29 -25.24 -7.76
CA VAL A 48 0.75 -25.30 -8.79
C VAL A 48 1.82 -24.23 -8.62
N ALA A 49 1.49 -23.11 -7.97
CA ALA A 49 2.44 -22.05 -7.67
C ALA A 49 1.93 -21.15 -6.54
N PHE A 50 2.86 -20.58 -5.77
CA PHE A 50 2.57 -19.45 -4.89
C PHE A 50 3.76 -18.48 -4.86
N SER A 51 3.46 -17.21 -4.65
CA SER A 51 4.46 -16.15 -4.46
C SER A 51 4.00 -15.21 -3.37
N TYR A 52 4.94 -14.64 -2.63
CA TYR A 52 4.63 -13.60 -1.66
C TYR A 52 5.68 -12.51 -1.72
N ARG A 53 5.25 -11.28 -1.44
CA ARG A 53 6.14 -10.12 -1.30
C ARG A 53 5.70 -9.30 -0.11
N GLN A 54 6.68 -8.75 0.60
CA GLN A 54 6.39 -7.77 1.63
C GLN A 54 5.87 -6.49 0.94
N VAL A 55 4.74 -6.00 1.41
CA VAL A 55 4.15 -4.73 0.99
C VAL A 55 4.07 -3.83 2.21
N ARG A 56 4.42 -2.56 2.01
CA ARG A 56 4.09 -1.52 2.98
C ARG A 56 2.72 -1.02 2.56
N GLU A 57 1.71 -1.32 3.37
CA GLU A 57 0.41 -0.69 3.14
C GLU A 57 0.56 0.80 3.47
N LEU A 58 0.05 1.68 2.60
CA LEU A 58 -0.04 3.11 2.89
C LEU A 58 -0.99 3.27 4.07
N THR A 59 -0.46 3.31 5.29
CA THR A 59 -1.27 3.40 6.50
C THR A 59 -1.61 4.87 6.77
N GLY A 60 -2.57 5.43 6.04
CA GLY A 60 -2.98 6.82 6.23
C GLY A 60 -4.17 7.17 5.34
N ASP A 61 -5.07 8.00 5.86
CA ASP A 61 -6.14 8.57 5.05
C ASP A 61 -5.54 9.54 4.04
N GLU A 62 -6.21 9.75 2.91
CA GLU A 62 -5.84 10.81 1.97
C GLU A 62 -5.77 12.15 2.73
N PRO A 63 -4.60 12.79 2.85
CA PRO A 63 -4.46 13.97 3.69
C PRO A 63 -5.26 15.13 3.10
N GLN A 64 -6.33 15.51 3.81
CA GLN A 64 -7.27 16.55 3.37
C GLN A 64 -6.82 17.96 3.74
N HIS A 65 -5.92 18.12 4.70
CA HIS A 65 -5.47 19.43 5.19
C HIS A 65 -3.98 19.43 5.55
N CYS A 66 -3.32 20.55 5.35
CA CYS A 66 -2.00 20.79 5.95
C CYS A 66 -2.13 21.12 7.45
N ARG A 67 -1.00 21.19 8.18
CA ARG A 67 -1.00 21.48 9.63
C ARG A 67 -1.57 22.85 9.99
N ALA A 68 -1.51 23.79 9.04
CA ALA A 68 -2.12 25.11 9.19
C ALA A 68 -3.61 25.15 8.80
N GLY A 69 -4.24 24.00 8.48
CA GLY A 69 -5.65 23.90 8.15
C GLY A 69 -6.01 24.25 6.71
N HIS A 70 -5.04 24.42 5.81
CA HIS A 70 -5.34 24.62 4.39
C HIS A 70 -5.72 23.29 3.73
N ALA A 71 -6.86 23.27 3.02
CA ALA A 71 -7.31 22.10 2.28
C ALA A 71 -6.29 21.66 1.21
N ALA A 72 -6.15 20.34 1.08
CA ALA A 72 -5.38 19.66 0.06
C ALA A 72 -6.18 19.62 -1.24
N GLY A 73 -5.54 20.03 -2.34
CA GLY A 73 -6.09 19.87 -3.68
C GLY A 73 -6.92 21.04 -4.20
N GLY A 74 -7.56 20.77 -5.34
CA GLY A 74 -8.32 21.76 -6.10
C GLY A 74 -9.83 21.72 -5.85
N SER A 75 -10.54 22.65 -6.48
CA SER A 75 -12.01 22.73 -6.46
C SER A 75 -12.65 21.45 -7.04
N ALA A 76 -13.95 21.23 -6.75
CA ALA A 76 -14.79 20.22 -7.41
C ALA A 76 -14.68 20.23 -8.94
N THR A 77 -14.29 21.37 -9.54
CA THR A 77 -14.13 21.53 -11.00
C THR A 77 -12.69 21.35 -11.51
N ARG A 78 -11.69 21.19 -10.62
CA ARG A 78 -10.30 20.92 -10.98
C ARG A 78 -9.69 19.97 -9.95
N PRO A 79 -9.78 18.65 -10.16
CA PRO A 79 -9.15 17.67 -9.28
C PRO A 79 -7.64 17.79 -9.43
N VAL A 80 -7.04 18.59 -8.56
CA VAL A 80 -5.60 18.58 -8.38
C VAL A 80 -5.33 17.82 -7.10
N ARG A 81 -4.52 16.76 -7.19
CA ARG A 81 -4.02 16.05 -6.02
C ARG A 81 -2.74 16.75 -5.57
N ASP A 82 -2.80 17.44 -4.43
CA ASP A 82 -1.63 18.06 -3.80
C ASP A 82 -0.82 17.08 -2.93
N TRP A 83 -1.22 15.82 -2.97
CA TRP A 83 -0.57 14.72 -2.29
C TRP A 83 -0.09 13.65 -3.29
N TRP A 84 0.91 12.88 -2.88
CA TRP A 84 1.46 11.77 -3.65
C TRP A 84 1.96 10.64 -2.73
N PRO A 85 1.98 9.38 -3.19
CA PRO A 85 2.66 8.31 -2.48
C PRO A 85 4.17 8.59 -2.39
N CYS A 86 4.74 8.48 -1.21
CA CYS A 86 6.18 8.57 -1.00
C CYS A 86 6.91 7.40 -1.70
N SER A 87 8.12 7.66 -2.21
CA SER A 87 8.98 6.64 -2.83
C SER A 87 9.34 5.46 -1.92
N CYS A 88 9.27 5.65 -0.60
CA CYS A 88 9.46 4.57 0.38
C CYS A 88 8.30 3.55 0.43
N GLY A 89 7.20 3.82 -0.29
CA GLY A 89 6.02 2.97 -0.39
C GLY A 89 5.12 2.94 0.86
N GLY A 90 5.40 3.74 1.90
CA GLY A 90 4.69 3.65 3.19
C GLY A 90 4.02 4.93 3.69
N HIS A 91 4.13 6.07 2.99
CA HIS A 91 3.54 7.34 3.41
C HIS A 91 2.82 8.03 2.25
N LEU A 92 1.77 8.78 2.56
CA LEU A 92 1.21 9.81 1.69
C LEU A 92 1.85 11.15 2.05
N VAL A 93 2.39 11.85 1.06
CA VAL A 93 3.00 13.17 1.25
C VAL A 93 2.08 14.22 0.65
N LEU A 94 1.61 15.16 1.46
CA LEU A 94 0.90 16.38 1.06
C LEU A 94 1.86 17.57 1.05
N ARG A 95 1.87 18.33 -0.04
CA ARG A 95 2.51 19.66 -0.08
C ARG A 95 1.47 20.74 -0.19
N CYS A 96 1.43 21.63 0.81
CA CYS A 96 0.53 22.76 0.75
C CYS A 96 0.99 23.76 -0.32
N ARG A 97 0.04 24.32 -1.07
CA ARG A 97 0.31 25.41 -2.03
C ARG A 97 0.33 26.79 -1.38
N ARG A 98 -0.30 26.94 -0.22
CA ARG A 98 -0.48 28.23 0.48
C ARG A 98 0.58 28.50 1.52
N CYS A 99 1.31 27.48 1.95
CA CYS A 99 2.38 27.60 2.94
C CYS A 99 3.49 26.57 2.64
N PRO A 100 4.70 26.73 3.19
CA PRO A 100 5.80 25.79 2.97
C PRO A 100 5.64 24.44 3.69
N ASP A 101 4.43 24.11 4.18
CA ASP A 101 4.18 22.88 4.94
C ASP A 101 4.15 21.64 4.03
N VAL A 102 4.87 20.61 4.47
CA VAL A 102 4.89 19.27 3.88
C VAL A 102 4.54 18.28 4.97
N LEU A 103 3.43 17.58 4.77
CA LEU A 103 2.91 16.59 5.71
C LEU A 103 3.10 15.20 5.11
N ALA A 104 3.73 14.31 5.87
CA ALA A 104 3.75 12.88 5.56
C ALA A 104 2.84 12.16 6.55
N ASP A 105 1.94 11.32 6.04
CA ASP A 105 1.07 10.46 6.84
C ASP A 105 1.30 8.99 6.47
N PRO A 106 1.72 8.13 7.41
CA PRO A 106 2.09 8.46 8.80
C PRO A 106 3.35 9.34 8.88
N PRO A 107 3.62 10.02 10.02
CA PRO A 107 4.83 10.84 10.18
C PRO A 107 6.10 10.02 9.94
N VAL A 108 7.00 10.56 9.12
CA VAL A 108 8.27 9.91 8.77
C VAL A 108 9.28 9.91 9.93
N GLY A 109 9.96 8.77 10.12
CA GLY A 109 11.24 8.72 10.83
C GLY A 109 12.40 9.19 9.93
N ALA A 110 13.63 9.26 10.47
CA ALA A 110 14.80 9.84 9.79
C ALA A 110 15.18 9.19 8.44
N ASP A 111 14.73 7.95 8.18
CA ASP A 111 15.14 7.15 7.02
C ASP A 111 14.26 7.31 5.76
N CYS A 112 13.30 8.23 5.77
CA CYS A 112 12.39 8.44 4.63
C CYS A 112 12.67 9.76 3.90
N ASP A 113 13.13 9.66 2.65
CA ASP A 113 13.30 10.83 1.78
C ASP A 113 11.95 11.22 1.13
N THR A 114 11.27 12.23 1.69
CA THR A 114 10.00 12.75 1.20
C THR A 114 10.12 13.57 -0.10
N LYS A 115 11.32 13.69 -0.68
CA LYS A 115 11.60 14.48 -1.91
C LYS A 115 10.98 13.94 -3.21
N GLY A 116 10.19 12.87 -3.15
CA GLY A 116 9.60 12.18 -4.30
C GLY A 116 8.47 12.90 -5.05
N ARG A 117 8.63 14.17 -5.40
CA ARG A 117 8.05 14.75 -6.63
C ARG A 117 9.01 15.82 -7.13
N ALA A 118 10.11 15.38 -7.73
CA ALA A 118 10.86 16.23 -8.63
C ALA A 118 9.91 16.58 -9.79
N THR A 119 9.57 17.86 -9.87
CA THR A 119 8.93 18.50 -11.00
C THR A 119 9.61 18.05 -12.29
N SER A 120 8.91 17.28 -13.14
CA SER A 120 9.19 17.33 -14.57
C SER A 120 8.64 18.66 -15.10
N PRO A 121 9.41 19.36 -15.97
CA PRO A 121 9.09 20.70 -16.47
C PRO A 121 7.81 20.75 -17.30
#